data_AF-A0A7S3TTH9-F1
#
_entry.id   AF-A0A7S3TTH9-F1
#
_cell.length_a   1.000
_cell.length_b   1.000
_cell.length_c   1.000
_cell.angle_alpha   90.00
_cell.angle_beta   90.00
_cell.angle_gamma   90.00
#
_symmetry.space_group_name_H-M   'P 1'
#
loop_
_entity.id
_entity.type
_entity.pdbx_description
1 polymer ?
#
loop_
_entity_poly.entity_id
_entity_poly.type
_entity_poly.pdbx_seq_one_letter_code
_entity_poly.pdbx_strand_id
1 'polypeptide(L)'
;QMQPIAGAYEALRQLSTKYELHVVTSRQASIEDATRAHAALLFPGVFTAIHIGNHYGKSGAKRSKPQMCADIGAVALIDDSMDYAKQCAAAGIRTFLFGAYAWNGGAVA
;
A
#
# COMPACT_ATOMS: atom_id res chain seq x y z
N GLN A 1 6.58 -17.73 -3.46
CA GLN A 1 6.43 -16.46 -2.71
C GLN A 1 7.00 -15.34 -3.55
N MET A 2 6.38 -14.15 -3.56
CA MET A 2 6.97 -12.97 -4.21
C MET A 2 8.18 -12.49 -3.41
N GLN A 3 9.24 -12.12 -4.10
CA GLN A 3 10.42 -11.50 -3.50
C GLN A 3 10.26 -9.98 -3.46
N PRO A 4 10.82 -9.29 -2.46
CA PRO A 4 10.91 -7.83 -2.47
C PRO A 4 11.65 -7.32 -3.69
N ILE A 5 11.32 -6.10 -4.09
CA ILE A 5 12.16 -5.33 -5.01
C ILE A 5 13.53 -5.14 -4.36
N ALA A 6 14.60 -5.29 -5.14
CA ALA A 6 15.96 -5.09 -4.64
C ALA A 6 16.11 -3.71 -3.98
N GLY A 7 16.65 -3.68 -2.76
CA GLY A 7 16.82 -2.44 -1.98
C GLY A 7 15.57 -1.94 -1.25
N ALA A 8 14.42 -2.60 -1.38
CA ALA A 8 13.17 -2.12 -0.78
C ALA A 8 13.22 -2.11 0.75
N TYR A 9 13.83 -3.13 1.38
CA TYR A 9 13.89 -3.20 2.83
C TYR A 9 14.78 -2.08 3.39
N GLU A 10 15.93 -1.83 2.77
CA GLU A 10 16.86 -0.76 3.15
C GLU A 10 16.22 0.61 2.99
N ALA A 11 15.55 0.86 1.85
CA ALA A 11 14.86 2.11 1.58
C ALA A 11 13.73 2.37 2.60
N LEU A 12 12.92 1.36 2.90
CA LEU A 12 11.84 1.48 3.88
C LEU A 12 12.38 1.70 5.30
N ARG A 13 13.47 1.03 5.70
CA ARG A 13 14.13 1.29 6.99
C ARG A 13 14.67 2.70 7.10
N GLN A 14 15.23 3.26 6.02
CA GLN A 14 15.66 4.65 6.04
C GLN A 14 14.47 5.60 6.16
N LEU A 15 13.37 5.31 5.45
CA LEU A 15 12.15 6.10 5.52
C LEU A 15 11.51 6.05 6.91
N SER A 16 11.55 4.89 7.58
CA SER A 16 10.99 4.70 8.92
C SER A 16 11.73 5.48 10.01
N THR A 17 12.92 6.03 9.72
CA THR A 17 13.60 6.95 10.65
C THR A 17 12.94 8.33 10.72
N LYS A 18 12.09 8.67 9.73
CA LYS A 18 11.45 9.99 9.59
C LYS A 18 9.92 9.93 9.66
N TYR A 19 9.33 8.78 9.33
CA TYR A 19 7.89 8.62 9.23
C TYR A 19 7.45 7.31 9.87
N GLU A 20 6.23 7.32 10.42
CA GLU A 20 5.54 6.09 10.77
C GLU A 20 5.01 5.42 9.50
N LEU A 21 5.37 4.15 9.26
CA LEU A 21 5.00 3.46 8.03
C LEU A 21 3.83 2.51 8.29
N HIS A 22 2.79 2.62 7.47
CA HIS A 22 1.68 1.67 7.43
C HIS A 22 1.54 1.07 6.04
N VAL A 23 1.10 -0.18 5.98
CA VAL A 23 0.66 -0.79 4.72
C VAL A 23 -0.83 -0.52 4.55
N VAL A 24 -1.23 -0.01 3.39
CA VAL A 24 -2.63 0.15 2.99
C VAL A 24 -2.86 -0.64 1.69
N THR A 25 -3.67 -1.70 1.74
CA THR A 25 -3.78 -2.64 0.61
C THR A 25 -5.23 -2.94 0.24
N SER A 26 -5.49 -3.13 -1.06
CA SER A 26 -6.80 -3.50 -1.61
C SER A 26 -7.09 -5.01 -1.54
N ARG A 27 -6.14 -5.81 -1.03
CA ARG A 27 -6.29 -7.27 -0.85
C ARG A 27 -7.58 -7.61 -0.10
N GLN A 28 -8.13 -8.77 -0.43
CA GLN A 28 -9.32 -9.33 0.21
C GLN A 28 -9.05 -9.73 1.67
N ALA A 29 -10.04 -9.55 2.54
CA ALA A 29 -9.94 -9.87 3.97
C ALA A 29 -9.65 -11.36 4.23
N SER A 30 -10.08 -12.25 3.34
CA SER A 30 -9.83 -13.69 3.45
C SER A 30 -8.35 -14.09 3.36
N ILE A 31 -7.46 -13.19 2.93
CA ILE A 31 -6.00 -13.43 2.87
C ILE A 31 -5.21 -12.46 3.76
N GLU A 32 -5.88 -11.85 4.75
CA GLU A 32 -5.26 -10.90 5.67
C GLU A 32 -4.11 -11.55 6.45
N ASP A 33 -4.32 -12.71 7.08
CA ASP A 33 -3.30 -13.40 7.87
C ASP A 33 -2.05 -13.72 7.04
N ALA A 34 -2.25 -14.24 5.82
CA ALA A 34 -1.17 -14.51 4.89
C ALA A 34 -0.42 -13.24 4.49
N THR A 35 -1.14 -12.13 4.32
CA THR A 35 -0.54 -10.81 4.01
C THR A 35 0.28 -10.29 5.18
N ARG A 36 -0.23 -10.38 6.41
CA ARG A 36 0.46 -9.96 7.64
C ARG A 36 1.72 -10.79 7.87
N ALA A 37 1.61 -12.11 7.77
CA ALA A 37 2.75 -13.02 7.93
C ALA A 37 3.85 -12.75 6.89
N HIS A 38 3.46 -12.52 5.63
CA HIS A 38 4.41 -12.25 4.56
C HIS A 38 5.13 -10.90 4.75
N ALA A 39 4.41 -9.85 5.16
CA ALA A 39 5.00 -8.55 5.47
C ALA A 39 5.95 -8.63 6.67
N ALA A 40 5.56 -9.33 7.74
CA ALA A 40 6.41 -9.51 8.93
C ALA A 40 7.69 -10.29 8.63
N LEU A 41 7.62 -11.30 7.74
CA LEU A 41 8.77 -12.08 7.32
C LEU A 41 9.77 -11.25 6.50
N LEU A 42 9.28 -10.44 5.55
CA LEU A 42 10.13 -9.72 4.60
C LEU A 42 10.57 -8.34 5.10
N PHE A 43 9.77 -7.69 5.95
CA PHE A 43 9.99 -6.33 6.43
C PHE A 43 9.87 -6.25 7.96
N PRO A 44 10.66 -7.04 8.71
CA PRO A 44 10.54 -7.09 10.16
C PRO A 44 10.84 -5.72 10.79
N GLY A 45 9.91 -5.25 11.64
CA GLY A 45 10.05 -4.00 12.37
C GLY A 45 9.89 -2.72 11.54
N VAL A 46 9.39 -2.81 10.30
CA VAL A 46 9.24 -1.64 9.41
C VAL A 46 7.88 -0.97 9.55
N PHE A 47 6.81 -1.76 9.58
CA PHE A 47 5.44 -1.23 9.53
C PHE A 47 4.77 -1.29 10.89
N THR A 48 4.12 -0.20 11.31
CA THR A 48 3.32 -0.17 12.54
C THR A 48 2.02 -0.95 12.41
N ALA A 49 1.35 -0.82 11.26
CA ALA A 49 0.11 -1.54 11.00
C ALA A 49 -0.11 -1.85 9.51
N ILE A 50 -1.02 -2.79 9.26
CA ILE A 50 -1.51 -3.16 7.92
C ILE A 50 -3.03 -2.99 7.91
N HIS A 51 -3.52 -2.24 6.93
CA HIS A 51 -4.93 -1.89 6.73
C HIS A 51 -5.45 -2.56 5.46
N ILE A 52 -6.53 -3.33 5.59
CA ILE A 52 -7.11 -4.13 4.52
C ILE A 52 -8.37 -3.46 3.99
N GLY A 53 -8.36 -3.10 2.70
CA GLY A 53 -9.49 -2.45 2.02
C GLY A 53 -10.55 -3.43 1.50
N ASN A 54 -10.19 -4.71 1.32
CA ASN A 54 -11.11 -5.77 0.89
C ASN A 54 -11.81 -5.49 -0.46
N HIS A 55 -11.17 -4.75 -1.37
CA HIS A 55 -11.82 -4.29 -2.60
C HIS A 55 -12.29 -5.45 -3.50
N TYR A 56 -11.49 -6.52 -3.55
CA TYR A 56 -11.78 -7.74 -4.31
C TYR A 56 -12.55 -8.81 -3.53
N GLY A 57 -12.92 -8.52 -2.27
CA GLY A 57 -13.73 -9.42 -1.46
C GLY A 57 -15.15 -9.59 -2.00
N LYS A 58 -15.67 -10.81 -1.92
CA LYS A 58 -17.07 -11.14 -2.26
C LYS A 58 -18.06 -10.77 -1.14
N SER A 59 -17.57 -10.64 0.09
CA SER A 59 -18.35 -10.29 1.28
C SER A 59 -17.50 -9.49 2.27
N GLY A 60 -18.14 -8.95 3.30
CA GLY A 60 -17.51 -8.12 4.32
C GLY A 60 -17.42 -6.64 3.95
N ALA A 61 -17.03 -5.82 4.92
CA ALA A 61 -16.87 -4.39 4.73
C ALA A 61 -15.75 -4.10 3.71
N LYS A 62 -15.95 -3.07 2.90
CA LYS A 62 -14.93 -2.53 1.99
C LYS A 62 -14.56 -1.13 2.45
N ARG A 63 -13.28 -0.81 2.44
CA ARG A 63 -12.76 0.50 2.80
C ARG A 63 -11.84 0.97 1.70
N SER A 64 -12.04 2.20 1.23
CA SER A 64 -11.20 2.78 0.19
C SER A 64 -9.82 3.14 0.74
N LYS A 65 -8.78 3.20 -0.12
CA LYS A 65 -7.46 3.70 0.30
C LYS A 65 -7.52 5.14 0.85
N PRO A 66 -8.24 6.10 0.22
CA PRO A 66 -8.41 7.42 0.80
C PRO A 66 -8.97 7.40 2.22
N GLN A 67 -10.00 6.59 2.49
CA GLN A 67 -10.58 6.46 3.82
C GLN A 67 -9.57 5.89 4.82
N MET A 68 -8.90 4.78 4.48
CA MET A 68 -7.89 4.18 5.35
C MET A 68 -6.73 5.15 5.64
N CYS A 69 -6.27 5.90 4.64
CA CYS A 69 -5.24 6.92 4.80
C CYS A 69 -5.71 8.08 5.71
N ALA A 70 -6.93 8.56 5.54
CA ALA A 70 -7.49 9.62 6.37
C ALA A 70 -7.63 9.18 7.83
N ASP A 71 -8.12 7.96 8.09
CA ASP A 71 -8.35 7.43 9.43
C ASP A 71 -7.05 7.30 10.26
N ILE A 72 -5.90 7.17 9.60
CA ILE A 72 -4.58 7.10 10.26
C ILE A 72 -3.78 8.41 10.18
N GLY A 73 -4.37 9.47 9.63
CA GLY A 73 -3.68 10.75 9.45
C GLY A 73 -2.48 10.67 8.49
N ALA A 74 -2.54 9.81 7.48
CA ALA A 74 -1.44 9.63 6.53
C ALA A 74 -1.13 10.93 5.77
N VAL A 75 0.11 11.38 5.86
CA VAL A 75 0.58 12.60 5.16
C VAL A 75 0.92 12.35 3.69
N ALA A 76 1.20 11.10 3.33
CA ALA A 76 1.45 10.70 1.97
C ALA A 76 1.08 9.24 1.70
N LEU A 77 0.85 8.91 0.42
CA LEU A 77 0.69 7.54 -0.09
C LEU A 77 1.77 7.25 -1.16
N ILE A 78 2.35 6.05 -1.10
CA ILE A 78 3.16 5.47 -2.18
C ILE A 78 2.39 4.26 -2.71
N ASP A 79 2.00 4.27 -3.99
CA ASP A 79 1.17 3.23 -4.59
C ASP A 79 1.63 2.90 -6.01
N ASP A 80 1.50 1.64 -6.41
CA ASP A 80 1.80 1.17 -7.77
C ASP A 80 0.59 1.25 -8.71
N SER A 81 -0.61 1.49 -8.19
CA SER A 81 -1.83 1.62 -8.98
C SER A 81 -2.17 3.07 -9.23
N MET A 82 -2.23 3.46 -10.51
CA MET A 82 -2.65 4.80 -10.92
C MET A 82 -4.05 5.15 -10.44
N ASP A 83 -4.99 4.18 -10.42
CA ASP A 83 -6.37 4.42 -9.99
C ASP A 83 -6.44 4.76 -8.50
N TYR A 84 -5.76 3.99 -7.65
CA TYR A 84 -5.71 4.32 -6.22
C TYR A 84 -4.92 5.60 -5.96
N ALA A 85 -3.84 5.82 -6.69
CA ALA A 85 -3.05 7.04 -6.56
C ALA A 85 -3.88 8.29 -6.88
N LYS A 86 -4.67 8.26 -7.96
CA LYS A 86 -5.59 9.34 -8.33
C LYS A 86 -6.66 9.56 -7.27
N GLN A 87 -7.25 8.51 -6.70
CA GLN A 87 -8.25 8.62 -5.65
C GLN A 87 -7.68 9.31 -4.40
N CYS A 88 -6.48 8.94 -3.96
CA CYS A 88 -5.86 9.56 -2.79
C CYS A 88 -5.44 11.01 -3.06
N ALA A 89 -4.91 11.30 -4.26
CA ALA A 89 -4.59 12.67 -4.67
C ALA A 89 -5.85 13.57 -4.70
N ALA A 90 -6.96 13.07 -5.24
CA ALA A 90 -8.25 13.78 -5.24
C ALA A 90 -8.80 14.03 -3.83
N ALA A 91 -8.46 13.16 -2.86
CA ALA A 91 -8.79 13.33 -1.46
C ALA A 91 -7.80 14.25 -0.69
N GLY A 92 -6.88 14.91 -1.38
CA GLY A 92 -5.91 15.84 -0.78
C GLY A 92 -4.69 15.16 -0.14
N ILE A 93 -4.52 13.85 -0.31
CA ILE A 93 -3.36 13.12 0.21
C ILE A 93 -2.22 13.22 -0.79
N ARG A 94 -1.04 13.70 -0.34
CA ARG A 94 0.16 13.74 -1.19
C ARG A 94 0.47 12.33 -1.68
N THR A 95 0.54 12.12 -2.99
CA THR A 95 0.64 10.76 -3.53
C THR A 95 1.79 10.64 -4.51
N PHE A 96 2.53 9.54 -4.39
CA PHE A 96 3.62 9.15 -5.27
C PHE A 96 3.26 7.86 -6.00
N LEU A 97 3.16 7.91 -7.32
CA LEU A 97 3.02 6.72 -8.14
C LEU A 97 4.37 6.02 -8.25
N PHE A 98 4.46 4.78 -7.81
CA PHE A 98 5.69 4.00 -7.78
C PHE A 98 5.74 2.99 -8.93
N GLY A 99 6.87 2.98 -9.64
CA GLY A 99 7.16 2.02 -10.70
C GLY A 99 6.49 2.34 -12.05
N ALA A 100 7.03 1.70 -13.10
CA ALA A 100 6.51 1.78 -14.46
C ALA A 100 5.85 0.44 -14.81
N TYR A 101 4.63 0.25 -14.33
CA TYR A 101 3.90 -1.00 -14.51
C TYR A 101 2.87 -0.92 -15.64
N ALA A 102 2.74 -2.01 -16.40
CA ALA A 102 1.89 -2.05 -17.61
C ALA A 102 0.42 -1.73 -17.34
N TRP A 103 -0.10 -2.04 -16.14
CA TRP A 103 -1.49 -1.72 -15.77
C TRP A 103 -1.76 -0.22 -15.59
N ASN A 104 -0.73 0.61 -15.51
CA ASN A 104 -0.87 2.07 -15.46
C ASN A 104 -0.86 2.72 -16.86
N GLY A 105 -0.54 1.96 -17.90
CA GLY A 105 -0.47 2.47 -19.27
C GLY A 105 -1.60 1.92 -20.12
N GLY A 106 -2.48 2.79 -20.60
CA GLY A 106 -3.02 2.59 -21.94
C GLY A 106 -1.87 2.81 -22.91
N ALA A 107 -1.09 1.76 -23.19
CA ALA A 107 0.05 1.68 -24.12
C ALA A 107 0.95 2.93 -24.28
N VAL A 108 2.21 2.81 -23.86
CA VAL A 108 3.31 3.51 -24.54
C VAL A 108 4.42 2.50 -24.80
N ALA A 109 4.48 2.06 -26.06
CA ALA A 109 5.71 1.60 -26.70
C ALA A 109 6.51 2.84 -27.16
#